data_AF-A0A917EK34-F1
#
_entry.id   AF-A0A917EK34-F1
#
_cell.length_a   1.000
_cell.length_b   1.000
_cell.length_c   1.000
_cell.angle_alpha   90.00
_cell.angle_beta   90.00
_cell.angle_gamma   90.00
#
_symmetry.space_group_name_H-M   'P 1'
#
loop_
_entity.id
_entity.type
_entity.pdbx_description
1 polymer ?
#
loop_
_entity_poly.entity_id
_entity_poly.type
_entity_poly.pdbx_seq_one_letter_code
_entity_poly.pdbx_strand_id
1 'polypeptide(L)'
;MKKNIILAILFIMFGVFIGCTKESDKQVVKKDLVNQNPQQVIEDYFKYMNEKNEKKLNSLYYEKISDFHSDNVEEIKLVSIKEDTTNNRTDSYLIYGPGKKQGIKKENIKAYDVTYEVKFKENIGPLTSGIHDTSFIIIRDSEDSPWLIGSQGQ
;
A
#
# COMPACT_ATOMS: atom_id res chain seq x y z
N MET A 1 30.80 -61.21 34.63
CA MET A 1 31.74 -61.03 33.50
C MET A 1 31.19 -59.93 32.59
N LYS A 2 32.02 -58.92 32.31
CA LYS A 2 31.75 -57.85 31.34
C LYS A 2 31.80 -58.41 29.91
N LYS A 3 30.95 -57.92 29.01
CA LYS A 3 31.35 -57.34 27.72
C LYS A 3 30.15 -56.66 27.04
N ASN A 4 30.41 -55.43 26.61
CA ASN A 4 29.52 -54.47 25.98
C ASN A 4 29.45 -54.66 24.46
N ILE A 5 28.32 -54.34 23.83
CA ILE A 5 28.16 -53.85 22.44
C ILE A 5 26.92 -52.93 22.47
N ILE A 6 27.01 -51.61 22.63
CA ILE A 6 27.31 -50.50 21.69
C ILE A 6 26.24 -50.26 20.58
N LEU A 7 25.61 -49.08 20.72
CA LEU A 7 25.01 -48.14 19.73
C LEU A 7 23.62 -48.37 19.10
N ALA A 8 22.68 -47.46 19.40
CA ALA A 8 22.13 -46.51 18.42
C ALA A 8 21.39 -45.34 19.14
N ILE A 9 21.51 -44.15 18.55
CA ILE A 9 21.20 -42.80 19.05
C ILE A 9 19.86 -42.30 18.47
N LEU A 10 19.09 -41.49 19.22
CA LEU A 10 18.23 -40.36 18.76
C LEU A 10 17.39 -39.85 19.96
N PHE A 11 17.81 -38.88 20.77
CA PHE A 11 17.84 -37.41 20.60
C PHE A 11 16.52 -36.74 20.11
N ILE A 12 15.99 -35.90 21.02
CA ILE A 12 15.27 -34.62 20.81
C ILE A 12 13.82 -34.68 20.31
N MET A 13 12.88 -34.34 21.19
CA MET A 13 12.06 -33.16 20.92
C MET A 13 11.75 -32.40 22.21
N PHE A 14 12.56 -31.37 22.42
CA PHE A 14 12.25 -30.19 23.21
C PHE A 14 10.85 -29.70 22.81
N GLY A 15 9.93 -29.61 23.78
CA GLY A 15 8.69 -28.87 23.60
C GLY A 15 9.01 -27.41 23.34
N VAL A 16 8.94 -27.02 22.08
CA VAL A 16 9.16 -25.66 21.61
C VAL A 16 8.13 -24.75 22.27
N PHE A 17 8.64 -23.74 22.97
CA PHE A 17 7.92 -22.54 23.37
C PHE A 17 7.15 -21.98 22.17
N ILE A 18 5.83 -22.12 22.14
CA ILE A 18 4.99 -21.28 21.27
C ILE A 18 4.83 -19.96 22.01
N GLY A 19 5.85 -19.10 21.87
CA GLY A 19 5.72 -17.69 22.10
C GLY A 19 4.72 -17.14 21.10
N CYS A 20 3.57 -16.67 21.58
CA CYS A 20 2.64 -15.89 20.78
C CYS A 20 3.23 -14.48 20.64
N THR A 21 4.22 -14.31 19.78
CA THR A 21 4.78 -13.00 19.44
C THR A 21 3.84 -12.31 18.45
N LYS A 22 3.00 -11.38 18.94
CA LYS A 22 2.27 -10.41 18.12
C LYS A 22 3.20 -9.30 17.63
N GLU A 23 4.30 -9.71 17.01
CA GLU A 23 5.33 -8.81 16.50
C GLU A 23 5.75 -9.33 15.13
N SER A 24 4.94 -9.08 14.10
CA SER A 24 5.34 -9.31 12.70
C SER A 24 4.59 -8.43 11.70
N ASP A 25 3.29 -8.20 11.86
CA ASP A 25 2.52 -7.51 10.80
C ASP A 25 2.99 -6.09 10.49
N LYS A 26 3.25 -5.25 11.49
CA LYS A 26 3.60 -3.84 11.25
C LYS A 26 5.01 -3.65 10.71
N GLN A 27 5.96 -4.47 11.16
CA GLN A 27 7.35 -4.40 10.70
C GLN A 27 7.52 -5.03 9.32
N VAL A 28 6.82 -6.14 9.03
CA VAL A 28 6.81 -6.77 7.71
C VAL A 28 6.17 -5.83 6.67
N VAL A 29 4.99 -5.27 6.96
CA VAL A 29 4.33 -4.31 6.06
C VAL A 29 5.24 -3.11 5.77
N LYS A 30 5.87 -2.50 6.77
CA LYS A 30 6.78 -1.37 6.52
C LYS A 30 8.01 -1.74 5.70
N LYS A 31 8.59 -2.93 5.91
CA LYS A 31 9.79 -3.38 5.19
C LYS A 31 9.49 -3.69 3.72
N ASP A 32 8.31 -4.23 3.43
CA ASP A 32 7.87 -4.49 2.06
C ASP A 32 7.62 -3.19 1.27
N LEU A 33 7.13 -2.14 1.93
CA LEU A 33 6.84 -0.84 1.31
C LEU A 33 8.10 -0.02 0.95
N VAL A 34 9.24 -0.20 1.65
CA VAL A 34 10.46 0.60 1.42
C VAL A 34 11.08 0.32 0.04
N ASN A 35 10.93 -0.89 -0.50
CA ASN A 35 11.44 -1.25 -1.82
C ASN A 35 10.40 -1.05 -2.95
N GLN A 36 9.21 -0.58 -2.61
CA GLN A 36 8.12 -0.40 -3.56
C GLN A 36 8.42 0.80 -4.46
N ASN A 37 8.15 0.68 -5.75
CA ASN A 37 8.18 1.85 -6.64
C ASN A 37 6.84 2.63 -6.52
N PRO A 38 6.79 3.91 -6.91
CA PRO A 38 5.59 4.72 -6.74
C PRO A 38 4.35 4.17 -7.47
N GLN A 39 4.53 3.57 -8.64
CA GLN A 39 3.43 2.98 -9.41
C GLN A 39 2.80 1.79 -8.69
N GLN A 40 3.62 0.96 -8.05
CA GLN A 40 3.14 -0.22 -7.35
C GLN A 40 2.25 0.14 -6.14
N VAL A 41 2.40 1.33 -5.54
CA VAL A 41 1.49 1.84 -4.49
C VAL A 41 0.07 1.98 -5.03
N ILE A 42 -0.06 2.44 -6.28
CA ILE A 42 -1.35 2.58 -6.96
C ILE A 42 -1.93 1.20 -7.28
N GLU A 43 -1.12 0.28 -7.81
CA GLU A 43 -1.55 -1.11 -8.08
C GLU A 43 -2.09 -1.79 -6.81
N ASP A 44 -1.37 -1.64 -5.69
CA ASP A 44 -1.78 -2.15 -4.39
C ASP A 44 -3.07 -1.50 -3.88
N TYR A 45 -3.28 -0.21 -4.14
CA TYR A 45 -4.55 0.46 -3.79
C TYR A 45 -5.75 -0.25 -4.44
N PHE A 46 -5.71 -0.47 -5.76
CA PHE A 46 -6.82 -1.16 -6.45
C PHE A 46 -6.99 -2.61 -6.00
N LYS A 47 -5.87 -3.30 -5.75
CA LYS A 47 -5.90 -4.65 -5.16
C LYS A 47 -6.58 -4.66 -3.79
N TYR A 48 -6.22 -3.75 -2.89
CA TYR A 48 -6.78 -3.71 -1.53
C TYR A 48 -8.22 -3.20 -1.50
N MET A 49 -8.64 -2.38 -2.47
CA MET A 49 -10.05 -2.04 -2.70
C MET A 49 -10.88 -3.28 -3.07
N ASN A 50 -10.35 -4.20 -3.90
CA ASN A 50 -11.01 -5.47 -4.19
C ASN A 50 -11.01 -6.41 -2.97
N GLU A 51 -9.90 -6.49 -2.23
CA GLU A 51 -9.79 -7.32 -1.02
C GLU A 51 -10.65 -6.80 0.16
N LYS A 52 -11.26 -5.61 0.06
CA LYS A 52 -11.94 -4.92 1.18
C LYS A 52 -11.02 -4.76 2.40
N ASN A 53 -9.73 -4.54 2.15
CA ASN A 53 -8.72 -4.53 3.19
C ASN A 53 -8.38 -3.10 3.63
N GLU A 54 -9.26 -2.50 4.43
CA GLU A 54 -9.10 -1.12 4.90
C GLU A 54 -7.80 -0.88 5.67
N LYS A 55 -7.30 -1.89 6.40
CA LYS A 55 -6.03 -1.80 7.11
C LYS A 55 -4.86 -1.60 6.14
N LYS A 56 -4.84 -2.37 5.04
CA LYS A 56 -3.81 -2.22 4.01
C LYS A 56 -4.01 -0.96 3.18
N LEU A 57 -5.25 -0.58 2.86
CA LEU A 57 -5.55 0.70 2.20
C LEU A 57 -5.00 1.87 3.02
N ASN A 58 -5.31 1.93 4.31
CA ASN A 58 -4.76 2.94 5.23
C ASN A 58 -3.23 2.96 5.24
N SER A 59 -2.57 1.81 5.08
CA SER A 59 -1.10 1.74 5.09
C SER A 59 -0.45 2.33 3.84
N LEU A 60 -1.22 2.55 2.76
CA LEU A 60 -0.74 3.18 1.54
C LEU A 60 -0.79 4.72 1.60
N TYR A 61 -1.46 5.34 2.56
CA TYR A 61 -1.58 6.79 2.64
C TYR A 61 -0.58 7.41 3.60
N TYR A 62 -0.09 8.60 3.25
CA TYR A 62 0.78 9.40 4.10
C TYR A 62 0.05 9.86 5.37
N GLU A 63 -1.20 10.32 5.20
CA GLU A 63 -2.11 10.64 6.30
C GLU A 63 -3.25 9.62 6.35
N LYS A 64 -3.66 9.23 7.55
CA LYS A 64 -4.71 8.21 7.71
C LYS A 64 -6.03 8.68 7.11
N ILE A 65 -6.72 7.76 6.44
CA ILE A 65 -8.05 7.98 5.88
C ILE A 65 -9.06 7.10 6.62
N SER A 66 -10.14 7.71 7.09
CA SER A 66 -11.15 7.04 7.90
C SER A 66 -12.24 6.34 7.09
N ASP A 67 -12.38 6.66 5.80
CA ASP A 67 -13.47 6.14 4.98
C ASP A 67 -13.03 5.87 3.54
N PHE A 68 -13.03 4.60 3.17
CA PHE A 68 -12.73 4.14 1.80
C PHE A 68 -13.98 3.75 1.03
N HIS A 69 -15.13 3.63 1.71
CA HIS A 69 -16.37 3.08 1.15
C HIS A 69 -16.18 1.79 0.34
N SER A 70 -15.17 0.98 0.70
CA SER A 70 -14.76 -0.16 -0.13
C SER A 70 -15.84 -1.24 -0.20
N ASP A 71 -16.73 -1.31 0.80
CA ASP A 71 -17.81 -2.29 0.90
C ASP A 71 -18.84 -2.21 -0.23
N ASN A 72 -19.08 -1.02 -0.80
CA ASN A 72 -20.03 -0.88 -1.91
C ASN A 72 -19.40 -1.20 -3.27
N VAL A 73 -18.07 -1.27 -3.37
CA VAL A 73 -17.39 -1.72 -4.59
C VAL A 73 -17.59 -3.23 -4.71
N GLU A 74 -18.24 -3.70 -5.77
CA GLU A 74 -18.30 -5.13 -6.11
C GLU A 74 -16.98 -5.57 -6.73
N GLU A 75 -16.48 -4.80 -7.69
CA GLU A 75 -15.21 -5.03 -8.39
C GLU A 75 -14.62 -3.69 -8.82
N ILE A 76 -13.29 -3.57 -8.76
CA ILE A 76 -12.56 -2.46 -9.36
C ILE A 76 -11.35 -2.97 -10.13
N LYS A 77 -11.22 -2.53 -11.37
CA LYS A 77 -10.16 -2.97 -12.28
C LYS A 77 -9.33 -1.79 -12.70
N LEU A 78 -8.04 -1.85 -12.40
CA LEU A 78 -7.07 -0.91 -12.94
C LEU A 78 -6.96 -1.10 -14.46
N VAL A 79 -7.15 -0.03 -15.22
CA VAL A 79 -7.09 -0.04 -16.70
C VAL A 79 -5.77 0.52 -17.18
N SER A 80 -5.34 1.67 -16.66
CA SER A 80 -4.05 2.26 -17.02
C SER A 80 -3.47 3.13 -15.91
N ILE A 81 -2.14 3.23 -15.88
CA ILE A 81 -1.40 4.19 -15.07
C ILE A 81 -0.44 4.93 -16.01
N LYS A 82 -0.43 6.26 -15.94
CA LYS A 82 0.47 7.11 -16.72
C LYS A 82 1.10 8.16 -15.82
N GLU A 83 2.43 8.19 -15.77
CA GLU A 83 3.14 9.26 -15.05
C GLU A 83 2.94 10.61 -15.76
N ASP A 84 2.61 11.63 -14.97
CA ASP A 84 2.56 13.02 -15.42
C ASP A 84 3.93 13.67 -15.26
N THR A 85 4.60 13.83 -16.40
CA THR A 85 5.95 14.39 -16.50
C THR A 85 5.95 15.91 -16.72
N THR A 86 4.77 16.56 -16.78
CA THR A 86 4.69 18.02 -16.95
C THR A 86 5.09 18.77 -15.69
N ASN A 87 5.07 18.09 -14.53
CA ASN A 87 5.32 18.62 -13.19
C ASN A 87 4.28 19.62 -12.68
N ASN A 88 3.23 19.95 -13.43
CA ASN A 88 2.25 20.96 -13.00
C ASN A 88 1.57 20.59 -11.68
N ARG A 89 1.14 19.32 -11.53
CA ARG A 89 0.50 18.85 -10.30
C ARG A 89 1.47 18.68 -9.15
N THR A 90 2.69 18.20 -9.41
CA THR A 90 3.71 18.04 -8.36
C THR A 90 4.18 19.40 -7.86
N ASP A 91 4.44 20.37 -8.74
CA ASP A 91 4.81 21.72 -8.36
C ASP A 91 3.66 22.42 -7.61
N SER A 92 2.39 22.24 -8.03
CA SER A 92 1.23 22.76 -7.30
C SER A 92 1.12 22.16 -5.89
N TYR A 93 1.31 20.84 -5.74
CA TYR A 93 1.32 20.17 -4.44
C TYR A 93 2.44 20.69 -3.52
N LEU A 94 3.63 20.94 -4.08
CA LEU A 94 4.80 21.43 -3.33
C LEU A 94 4.70 22.92 -2.95
N ILE A 95 4.06 23.76 -3.77
CA ILE A 95 4.02 25.22 -3.56
C ILE A 95 2.75 25.64 -2.80
N TYR A 96 1.61 25.04 -3.14
CA TYR A 96 0.29 25.43 -2.64
C TYR A 96 -0.37 24.35 -1.77
N GLY A 97 0.06 23.10 -1.89
CA GLY A 97 -0.51 21.95 -1.18
C GLY A 97 0.20 21.56 0.13
N PRO A 98 -0.14 20.37 0.68
CA PRO A 98 0.46 19.82 1.90
C PRO A 98 1.98 19.64 1.81
N GLY A 99 2.51 19.37 0.62
CA GLY A 99 3.94 19.14 0.38
C GLY A 99 4.83 20.29 0.87
N LYS A 100 4.34 21.54 0.82
CA LYS A 100 5.04 22.70 1.38
C LYS A 100 5.28 22.60 2.88
N LYS A 101 4.25 22.21 3.62
CA LYS A 101 4.30 22.11 5.10
C LYS A 101 5.06 20.86 5.53
N GLN A 102 4.96 19.79 4.75
CA GLN A 102 5.63 18.51 4.98
C GLN A 102 7.12 18.56 4.59
N GLY A 103 7.57 19.57 3.82
CA GLY A 103 8.96 19.71 3.42
C GLY A 103 9.39 18.68 2.36
N ILE A 104 8.45 18.18 1.56
CA ILE A 104 8.71 17.19 0.51
C ILE A 104 9.62 17.80 -0.56
N LYS A 105 10.64 17.05 -0.98
CA LYS A 105 11.57 17.46 -2.04
C LYS A 105 11.04 17.07 -3.42
N LYS A 106 11.51 17.75 -4.47
CA LYS A 106 11.04 17.54 -5.85
C LYS A 106 11.33 16.13 -6.37
N GLU A 107 12.44 15.52 -5.94
CA GLU A 107 12.80 14.14 -6.24
C GLU A 107 11.95 13.08 -5.51
N ASN A 108 11.20 13.50 -4.49
CA ASN A 108 10.42 12.63 -3.62
C ASN A 108 8.91 12.78 -3.83
N ILE A 109 8.50 13.20 -5.03
CA ILE A 109 7.10 13.33 -5.43
C ILE A 109 6.92 12.87 -6.88
N LYS A 110 5.82 12.15 -7.14
CA LYS A 110 5.39 11.71 -8.45
C LYS A 110 3.89 11.92 -8.60
N ALA A 111 3.46 12.24 -9.82
CA ALA A 111 2.04 12.38 -10.17
C ALA A 111 1.67 11.35 -11.23
N TYR A 112 0.48 10.78 -11.10
CA TYR A 112 -0.04 9.78 -12.04
C TYR A 112 -1.49 10.10 -12.42
N ASP A 113 -1.79 9.92 -13.71
CA ASP A 113 -3.15 9.76 -14.20
C ASP A 113 -3.49 8.28 -14.25
N VAL A 114 -4.66 7.94 -13.75
CA VAL A 114 -5.09 6.56 -13.60
C VAL A 114 -6.49 6.41 -14.14
N THR A 115 -6.65 5.48 -15.07
CA THR A 115 -7.97 5.04 -15.55
C THR A 115 -8.31 3.72 -14.89
N TYR A 116 -9.53 3.58 -14.42
CA TYR A 116 -10.04 2.35 -13.81
C TYR A 116 -11.50 2.13 -14.18
N GLU A 117 -11.92 0.87 -14.13
CA GLU A 117 -13.31 0.48 -14.26
C GLU A 117 -13.82 0.02 -12.90
N VAL A 118 -14.99 0.47 -12.48
CA VAL A 118 -15.59 0.09 -11.19
C VAL A 118 -17.00 -0.43 -11.41
N LYS A 119 -17.35 -1.47 -10.65
CA LYS A 119 -18.70 -1.98 -10.52
C LYS A 119 -19.11 -1.84 -9.06
N PHE A 120 -20.19 -1.12 -8.80
CA PHE A 120 -20.79 -1.01 -7.47
C PHE A 120 -21.95 -1.98 -7.30
N LYS A 121 -22.18 -2.42 -6.05
CA LYS A 121 -23.36 -3.21 -5.68
C LYS A 121 -24.64 -2.39 -5.83
N GLU A 122 -24.58 -1.14 -5.37
CA GLU A 122 -25.67 -0.18 -5.44
C GLU A 122 -25.13 1.20 -5.85
N ASN A 123 -25.94 1.98 -6.55
CA ASN A 123 -25.59 3.35 -6.96
C ASN A 123 -25.90 4.35 -5.83
N ILE A 124 -25.15 4.28 -4.73
CA ILE A 124 -25.40 5.05 -3.49
C ILE A 124 -24.59 6.35 -3.39
N GLY A 125 -23.87 6.73 -4.46
CA GLY A 125 -22.96 7.87 -4.45
C GLY A 125 -22.93 8.63 -5.79
N PRO A 126 -22.08 9.67 -5.89
CA PRO A 126 -21.95 10.47 -7.11
C PRO A 126 -21.30 9.70 -8.27
N LEU A 127 -20.55 8.65 -7.96
CA LEU A 127 -19.94 7.75 -8.93
C LEU A 127 -20.89 6.57 -9.21
N THR A 128 -21.13 6.30 -10.49
CA THR A 128 -21.82 5.10 -10.98
C THR A 128 -20.82 4.06 -11.47
N SER A 129 -21.26 2.82 -11.65
CA SER A 129 -20.43 1.81 -12.33
C SER A 129 -20.00 2.28 -13.73
N GLY A 130 -18.78 1.94 -14.15
CA GLY A 130 -18.21 2.32 -15.43
C GLY A 130 -16.73 2.66 -15.36
N ILE A 131 -16.21 3.25 -16.44
CA ILE A 131 -14.82 3.70 -16.55
C ILE A 131 -14.71 5.13 -16.03
N HIS A 132 -13.72 5.36 -15.18
CA HIS A 132 -13.41 6.65 -14.58
C HIS A 132 -11.92 6.94 -14.61
N ASP A 133 -11.62 8.22 -14.55
CA ASP A 133 -10.26 8.71 -14.35
C ASP A 133 -10.10 9.28 -12.94
N THR A 134 -8.89 9.17 -12.43
CA THR A 134 -8.45 9.79 -11.17
C THR A 134 -6.96 10.11 -11.26
N SER A 135 -6.50 10.87 -10.28
CA SER A 135 -5.18 11.44 -10.24
C SER A 135 -4.55 11.10 -8.88
N PHE A 136 -3.34 10.56 -8.87
CA PHE A 136 -2.61 10.26 -7.63
C PHE A 136 -1.35 11.12 -7.53
N ILE A 137 -1.12 11.67 -6.34
CA ILE A 137 0.18 12.21 -5.90
C ILE A 137 0.81 11.21 -4.93
N ILE A 138 1.96 10.67 -5.31
CA ILE A 138 2.72 9.71 -4.50
C ILE A 138 3.97 10.42 -3.98
N ILE A 139 4.20 10.38 -2.67
CA ILE A 139 5.29 11.08 -1.97
C ILE A 139 6.09 10.12 -1.09
N ARG A 140 7.29 10.54 -0.72
CA ARG A 140 8.10 9.92 0.35
C ARG A 140 8.89 10.99 1.10
N ASP A 141 9.30 10.74 2.34
CA ASP A 141 10.08 11.73 3.09
C ASP A 141 11.55 11.78 2.62
N SER A 142 12.14 10.63 2.32
CA SER A 142 13.55 10.46 1.90
C SER A 142 13.73 9.29 0.93
N GLU A 143 14.93 9.10 0.40
CA GLU A 143 15.23 7.98 -0.50
C GLU A 143 14.98 6.59 0.11
N ASP A 144 15.19 6.47 1.43
CA ASP A 144 14.99 5.24 2.21
C ASP A 144 13.57 5.10 2.78
N SER A 145 12.70 6.07 2.52
CA SER A 145 11.32 6.07 2.99
C SER A 145 10.41 5.42 1.96
N PRO A 146 9.35 4.70 2.41
CA PRO A 146 8.38 4.13 1.49
C PRO A 146 7.64 5.23 0.72
N TRP A 147 7.22 4.91 -0.50
CA TRP A 147 6.28 5.72 -1.25
C TRP A 147 4.86 5.54 -0.69
N LEU A 148 4.14 6.64 -0.54
CA LEU A 148 2.79 6.69 0.00
C LEU A 148 1.93 7.67 -0.79
N ILE A 149 0.62 7.45 -0.80
CA ILE A 149 -0.37 8.35 -1.37
C ILE A 149 -0.42 9.61 -0.51
N GLY A 150 0.07 10.72 -1.06
CA GLY A 150 0.00 12.04 -0.45
C GLY A 150 -1.30 12.78 -0.79
N SER A 151 -1.91 12.44 -1.94
CA SER A 151 -3.24 12.93 -2.32
C SER A 151 -3.82 12.06 -3.43
N GLN A 152 -5.15 12.00 -3.45
CA GLN A 152 -5.92 11.50 -4.57
C GLN A 152 -6.88 12.62 -5.01
N GLY A 153 -6.99 12.82 -6.32
CA GLY A 153 -7.82 13.85 -6.92
C GLY A 153 -8.68 13.30 -8.04
N GLN A 154 -9.71 14.06 -8.39
CA GLN A 154 -10.54 13.87 -9.57
C GLN A 154 -10.39 15.10 -10.46
#